data_AF-A0A9D7RZ30-F1
#
_entry.id   AF-A0A9D7RZ30-F1
#
_cell.length_a   1.000
_cell.length_b   1.000
_cell.length_c   1.000
_cell.angle_alpha   90.00
_cell.angle_beta   90.00
_cell.angle_gamma   90.00
#
_symmetry.space_group_name_H-M   'P 1'
#
loop_
_entity.id
_entity.type
_entity.pdbx_description
1 polymer ?
#
loop_
_entity_poly.entity_id
_entity_poly.type
_entity_poly.pdbx_seq_one_letter_code
_entity_poly.pdbx_strand_id
1 'polypeptide(L)'
;MQGAWQLSGAALIDASQLIGNAGDGVPFDRADAPNLARDLYALCDKLRCGRPGQIVYGADLAIRLHSEKSGLLRARRTTLVIGWPMLQVLDADELRVAIALAMSGAVVAPGALPAVDLDTRLLDLLGGPLLRRTLTRLVAAQGVGAQHWWADWNLRARREPLPPAGAFDELRRNMVSRGRGDWQAALELGLRDAEVAGRLQALGGAELSGGSHRSAASALLWEGLVGRLWTALEGPFEALLTAPWQHCHQAWAGARERARELSELRRQGSIELLHLIELGECVEALAGGRAAYPLYREAYARERSPIVALALARSMLVIDPPRARAALAHIAQSRHAVAADAQSLLRAQPATAAQPA
;
A
#
# COMPACT_ATOMS: atom_id res chain seq x y z
N MET A 1 -28.00 34.76 4.16
CA MET A 1 -27.26 34.45 5.40
C MET A 1 -26.56 33.12 5.19
N GLN A 2 -25.27 33.20 4.84
CA GLN A 2 -24.38 32.07 4.61
C GLN A 2 -23.81 31.61 5.96
N GLY A 3 -24.23 30.44 6.42
CA GLY A 3 -23.61 29.77 7.56
C GLY A 3 -22.33 29.09 7.10
N ALA A 4 -21.20 29.74 7.36
CA ALA A 4 -19.88 29.17 7.20
C ALA A 4 -19.72 27.98 8.17
N TRP A 5 -19.78 26.76 7.64
CA TRP A 5 -19.24 25.60 8.33
C TRP A 5 -17.72 25.72 8.28
N GLN A 6 -17.13 26.25 9.35
CA GLN A 6 -15.72 26.10 9.63
C GLN A 6 -15.43 24.60 9.83
N LEU A 7 -14.98 23.95 8.76
CA LEU A 7 -14.37 22.62 8.80
C LEU A 7 -12.98 22.74 9.44
N SER A 8 -12.94 22.87 10.78
CA SER A 8 -11.71 22.69 11.54
C SER A 8 -11.42 21.19 11.67
N GLY A 9 -10.40 20.71 10.98
CA GLY A 9 -9.97 19.31 11.04
C GLY A 9 -9.42 18.86 9.70
N ALA A 10 -8.16 19.20 9.42
CA ALA A 10 -7.46 18.71 8.24
C ALA A 10 -7.31 17.19 8.33
N ALA A 11 -8.19 16.43 7.67
CA ALA A 11 -8.08 14.96 7.51
C ALA A 11 -6.94 14.60 6.55
N LEU A 12 -5.69 14.85 6.93
CA LEU A 12 -4.56 14.11 6.35
C LEU A 12 -4.75 12.66 6.83
N ILE A 13 -4.45 11.65 6.01
CA ILE A 13 -3.94 10.42 6.63
C ILE A 13 -2.66 10.84 7.32
N ASP A 14 -2.80 11.24 8.57
CA ASP A 14 -1.69 11.50 9.45
C ASP A 14 -1.10 10.13 9.73
N ALA A 15 0.09 9.87 9.18
CA ALA A 15 0.81 8.64 9.42
C ALA A 15 0.99 8.37 10.92
N SER A 16 0.93 9.40 11.76
CA SER A 16 0.92 9.28 13.22
C SER A 16 -0.44 8.83 13.81
N GLN A 17 -1.56 9.05 13.11
CA GLN A 17 -2.88 8.51 13.49
C GLN A 17 -3.08 7.05 13.04
N LEU A 18 -2.29 6.55 12.08
CA LEU A 18 -2.16 5.12 11.84
C LEU A 18 -1.48 4.40 13.03
N ILE A 19 -0.93 5.12 14.02
CA ILE A 19 -0.22 4.55 15.16
C ILE A 19 -1.17 4.39 16.35
N GLY A 20 -1.95 3.29 16.42
CA GLY A 20 -2.83 2.94 17.56
C GLY A 20 -3.94 1.96 17.16
N ASN A 21 -4.43 0.97 17.93
CA ASN A 21 -4.25 0.47 19.29
C ASN A 21 -3.48 -0.87 19.25
N ALA A 22 -2.59 -1.14 20.21
CA ALA A 22 -1.88 -2.41 20.20
C ALA A 22 -2.84 -3.55 20.58
N GLY A 23 -3.13 -4.43 19.61
CA GLY A 23 -4.03 -5.57 19.80
C GLY A 23 -4.80 -5.91 18.52
N ASP A 24 -5.08 -4.90 17.70
CA ASP A 24 -5.73 -5.06 16.40
C ASP A 24 -4.66 -5.29 15.33
N GLY A 25 -4.58 -6.52 14.83
CA GLY A 25 -3.59 -6.90 13.83
C GLY A 25 -3.54 -8.41 13.60
N VAL A 26 -2.81 -8.81 12.57
CA VAL A 26 -2.64 -10.23 12.25
C VAL A 26 -1.53 -10.80 13.13
N PRO A 27 -1.80 -11.84 13.94
CA PRO A 27 -0.75 -12.47 14.74
C PRO A 27 0.40 -12.97 13.86
N PHE A 28 1.61 -12.72 14.31
CA PHE A 28 2.80 -13.25 13.66
C PHE A 28 2.92 -14.75 13.95
N ASP A 29 2.90 -15.57 12.89
CA ASP A 29 3.28 -16.98 12.96
C ASP A 29 4.73 -17.16 12.48
N ARG A 30 5.52 -17.88 13.27
CA ARG A 30 6.91 -18.20 12.96
C ARG A 30 7.03 -19.11 11.75
N ALA A 31 6.05 -19.99 11.53
CA ALA A 31 6.02 -20.89 10.37
C ALA A 31 5.84 -20.10 9.07
N ASP A 32 5.13 -18.98 9.14
CA ASP A 32 4.82 -18.10 8.01
C ASP A 32 6.01 -17.19 7.62
N ALA A 33 6.89 -16.85 8.57
CA ALA A 33 8.05 -15.97 8.34
C ALA A 33 9.31 -16.44 9.11
N PRO A 34 9.88 -17.62 8.77
CA PRO A 34 10.91 -18.26 9.59
C PRO A 34 12.24 -17.48 9.65
N ASN A 35 12.62 -16.79 8.58
CA ASN A 35 13.83 -15.97 8.57
C ASN A 35 13.66 -14.72 9.46
N LEU A 36 12.53 -14.04 9.37
CA LEU A 36 12.21 -12.90 10.23
C LEU A 36 12.13 -13.32 11.70
N ALA A 37 11.55 -14.48 12.00
CA ALA A 37 11.52 -15.03 13.36
C ALA A 37 12.94 -15.28 13.92
N ARG A 38 13.83 -15.85 13.11
CA ARG A 38 15.23 -16.07 13.50
C ARG A 38 15.95 -14.76 13.79
N ASP A 39 15.77 -13.77 12.92
CA ASP A 39 16.39 -12.46 13.07
C ASP A 39 15.89 -11.73 14.32
N LEU A 40 14.58 -11.80 14.58
CA LEU A 40 13.97 -11.25 15.80
C LEU A 40 14.59 -11.84 17.07
N TYR A 41 14.76 -13.16 17.15
CA TYR A 41 15.37 -13.78 18.32
C TYR A 41 16.84 -13.43 18.46
N ALA A 42 17.60 -13.43 17.37
CA ALA A 42 18.99 -13.00 17.38
C ALA A 42 19.12 -11.54 17.85
N LEU A 43 18.21 -10.66 17.43
CA LEU A 43 18.18 -9.26 17.88
C LEU A 43 17.86 -9.15 19.37
N CYS A 44 16.85 -9.87 19.88
CA CYS A 44 16.55 -9.85 21.32
C CYS A 44 17.74 -10.30 22.16
N ASP A 45 18.41 -11.38 21.75
CA ASP A 45 19.56 -11.93 22.46
C ASP A 45 20.76 -10.96 22.43
N LYS A 46 21.07 -10.36 21.26
CA LYS A 46 22.14 -9.37 21.11
C LYS A 46 21.85 -8.07 21.88
N LEU A 47 20.61 -7.59 21.83
CA LEU A 47 20.19 -6.40 22.57
C LEU A 47 20.07 -6.66 24.07
N ARG A 48 20.08 -7.92 24.53
CA ARG A 48 19.82 -8.29 25.93
C ARG A 48 18.49 -7.71 26.45
N CYS A 49 17.47 -7.68 25.58
CA CYS A 49 16.14 -7.20 25.93
C CYS A 49 15.17 -8.38 26.11
N GLY A 50 14.12 -8.17 26.91
CA GLY A 50 13.04 -9.15 27.04
C GLY A 50 12.37 -9.40 25.68
N ARG A 51 12.06 -10.66 25.38
CA ARG A 51 11.34 -11.00 24.15
C ARG A 51 9.92 -10.44 24.21
N PRO A 52 9.39 -9.89 23.11
CA PRO A 52 7.97 -9.51 23.03
C PRO A 52 7.08 -10.71 23.39
N GLY A 53 6.09 -10.49 24.25
CA GLY A 53 5.09 -11.49 24.58
C GLY A 53 4.17 -11.80 23.40
N GLN A 54 4.04 -10.86 22.47
CA GLN A 54 3.31 -11.03 21.21
C GLN A 54 3.98 -10.21 20.09
N ILE A 55 3.83 -10.68 18.86
CA ILE A 55 4.21 -9.94 17.65
C ILE A 55 2.98 -9.91 16.75
N VAL A 56 2.65 -8.75 16.21
CA VAL A 56 1.51 -8.56 15.30
C VAL A 56 1.94 -7.75 14.08
N TYR A 57 1.40 -8.09 12.93
CA TYR A 57 1.39 -7.22 11.77
C TYR A 57 0.24 -6.22 11.92
N GLY A 58 0.57 -4.92 11.91
CA GLY A 58 -0.40 -3.84 12.07
C GLY A 58 -0.59 -3.04 10.77
N ALA A 59 -1.68 -2.28 10.70
CA ALA A 59 -1.89 -1.32 9.62
C ALA A 59 -1.01 -0.06 9.77
N ASP A 60 -0.43 0.14 10.97
CA ASP A 60 0.42 1.28 11.33
C ASP A 60 1.55 1.47 10.32
N LEU A 61 1.81 2.73 9.90
CA LEU A 61 3.03 3.09 9.16
C LEU A 61 4.21 3.26 10.15
N ALA A 62 4.37 2.31 11.06
CA ALA A 62 5.39 2.35 12.10
C ALA A 62 5.79 0.94 12.59
N ILE A 63 6.97 0.85 13.18
CA ILE A 63 7.42 -0.31 13.96
C ILE A 63 7.66 0.17 15.39
N ARG A 64 7.02 -0.49 16.37
CA ARG A 64 7.07 -0.05 17.77
C ARG A 64 6.85 -1.19 18.74
N LEU A 65 7.38 -1.03 19.95
CA LEU A 65 7.05 -1.89 21.08
C LEU A 65 5.94 -1.24 21.92
N HIS A 66 4.77 -1.86 21.95
CA HIS A 66 3.73 -1.49 22.89
C HIS A 66 3.90 -2.23 24.21
N SER A 67 3.55 -1.58 25.31
CA SER A 67 3.58 -2.15 26.64
C SER A 67 2.27 -1.88 27.36
N GLU A 68 1.54 -2.92 27.70
CA GLU A 68 0.36 -2.79 28.56
C GLU A 68 0.78 -2.95 30.01
N LYS A 69 0.35 -1.99 30.85
CA LYS A 69 0.42 -2.16 32.31
C LYS A 69 -0.84 -2.87 32.76
N SER A 70 -0.77 -4.18 33.02
CA SER A 70 -1.89 -4.92 33.61
C SER A 70 -1.72 -5.01 35.13
N GLY A 71 -2.40 -4.14 35.89
CA GLY A 71 -2.59 -4.27 37.36
C GLY A 71 -1.32 -4.33 38.24
N LEU A 72 -1.51 -4.24 39.56
CA LEU A 72 -0.45 -4.09 40.56
C LEU A 72 0.47 -5.33 40.74
N LEU A 73 0.16 -6.49 40.15
CA LEU A 73 0.85 -7.76 40.43
C LEU A 73 1.12 -8.66 39.20
N ARG A 74 0.93 -8.19 37.95
CA ARG A 74 1.20 -9.01 36.74
C ARG A 74 2.35 -8.46 35.90
N ALA A 75 3.06 -9.38 35.24
CA ALA A 75 4.16 -9.09 34.35
C ALA A 75 3.73 -8.15 33.21
N ARG A 76 4.59 -7.18 32.86
CA ARG A 76 4.39 -6.24 31.74
C ARG A 76 4.31 -7.04 30.44
N ARG A 77 3.14 -7.12 29.82
CA ARG A 77 2.98 -7.74 28.50
C ARG A 77 3.43 -6.73 27.45
N THR A 78 4.36 -7.16 26.60
CA THR A 78 4.91 -6.35 25.52
C THR A 78 4.49 -6.93 24.18
N THR A 79 4.06 -6.07 23.26
CA THR A 79 3.63 -6.43 21.91
C THR A 79 4.49 -5.67 20.92
N LEU A 80 5.24 -6.37 20.07
CA LEU A 80 5.91 -5.76 18.93
C LEU A 80 4.90 -5.63 17.79
N VAL A 81 4.64 -4.39 17.37
CA VAL A 81 3.81 -4.09 16.20
C VAL A 81 4.76 -3.84 15.02
N ILE A 82 4.68 -4.70 14.00
CA ILE A 82 5.37 -4.52 12.74
C ILE A 82 4.35 -3.96 11.75
N GLY A 83 4.45 -2.67 11.48
CA GLY A 83 3.63 -2.01 10.47
C GLY A 83 3.81 -2.66 9.11
N TRP A 84 2.74 -3.23 8.56
CA TRP A 84 2.76 -3.84 7.24
C TRP A 84 3.27 -2.88 6.14
N PRO A 85 2.87 -1.59 6.11
CA PRO A 85 3.45 -0.63 5.17
C PRO A 85 4.97 -0.49 5.28
N MET A 86 5.54 -0.63 6.48
CA MET A 86 6.99 -0.53 6.69
C MET A 86 7.75 -1.67 6.01
N LEU A 87 7.11 -2.84 5.84
CA LEU A 87 7.69 -3.97 5.11
C LEU A 87 7.80 -3.72 3.60
N GLN A 88 7.06 -2.74 3.08
CA GLN A 88 7.16 -2.30 1.68
C GLN A 88 8.18 -1.18 1.49
N VAL A 89 8.41 -0.38 2.53
CA VAL A 89 9.32 0.77 2.54
C VAL A 89 10.77 0.34 2.74
N LEU A 90 10.99 -0.61 3.65
CA LEU A 90 12.32 -1.07 4.05
C LEU A 90 12.71 -2.33 3.30
N ASP A 91 14.01 -2.52 3.06
CA ASP A 91 14.55 -3.83 2.72
C ASP A 91 14.69 -4.72 3.97
N ALA A 92 15.12 -5.98 3.77
CA ALA A 92 15.24 -6.94 4.87
C ALA A 92 16.25 -6.52 5.95
N ASP A 93 17.35 -5.88 5.59
CA ASP A 93 18.38 -5.45 6.55
C ASP A 93 17.98 -4.16 7.27
N GLU A 94 17.36 -3.23 6.55
CA GLU A 94 16.78 -2.01 7.09
C GLU A 94 15.63 -2.33 8.07
N LEU A 95 14.82 -3.35 7.78
CA LEU A 95 13.80 -3.85 8.69
C LEU A 95 14.42 -4.35 10.00
N ARG A 96 15.55 -5.06 9.95
CA ARG A 96 16.24 -5.54 11.16
C ARG A 96 16.68 -4.38 12.04
N VAL A 97 17.20 -3.30 11.44
CA VAL A 97 17.57 -2.08 12.17
C VAL A 97 16.36 -1.40 12.78
N ALA A 98 15.28 -1.26 12.01
CA ALA A 98 14.04 -0.65 12.48
C ALA A 98 13.43 -1.44 13.65
N ILE A 99 13.46 -2.76 13.61
CA ILE A 99 13.05 -3.62 14.73
C ILE A 99 13.98 -3.41 15.93
N ALA A 100 15.30 -3.36 15.74
CA ALA A 100 16.25 -3.15 16.84
C ALA A 100 16.06 -1.80 17.54
N LEU A 101 15.80 -0.74 16.76
CA LEU A 101 15.40 0.58 17.25
C LEU A 101 14.09 0.50 18.07
N ALA A 102 13.07 -0.17 17.53
CA ALA A 102 11.80 -0.35 18.22
C ALA A 102 11.92 -1.15 19.53
N MET A 103 12.75 -2.20 19.55
CA MET A 103 13.06 -2.97 20.77
C MET A 103 13.84 -2.16 21.80
N SER A 104 14.52 -1.10 21.37
CA SER A 104 15.21 -0.17 22.25
C SER A 104 14.30 0.97 22.74
N GLY A 105 13.00 0.94 22.40
CA GLY A 105 11.98 1.88 22.87
C GLY A 105 11.60 2.99 21.88
N ALA A 106 12.20 3.01 20.69
CA ALA A 106 11.83 3.97 19.66
C ALA A 106 10.47 3.63 19.01
N VAL A 107 9.80 4.66 18.49
CA VAL A 107 8.78 4.48 17.46
C VAL A 107 9.46 4.77 16.12
N VAL A 108 9.55 3.75 15.28
CA VAL A 108 10.22 3.88 13.97
C VAL A 108 9.17 4.09 12.92
N ALA A 109 9.15 5.28 12.32
CA ALA A 109 8.22 5.69 11.28
C ALA A 109 8.93 6.56 10.24
N PRO A 110 8.38 6.74 9.03
CA PRO A 110 8.93 7.68 8.05
C PRO A 110 9.07 9.07 8.65
N GLY A 111 10.25 9.68 8.51
CA GLY A 111 10.58 10.99 9.06
C GLY A 111 10.90 11.01 10.55
N ALA A 112 10.64 9.92 11.28
CA ALA A 112 11.03 9.81 12.67
C ALA A 112 12.50 9.41 12.76
N LEU A 113 13.31 10.26 13.40
CA LEU A 113 14.68 9.94 13.77
C LEU A 113 14.70 9.62 15.29
N PRO A 114 14.95 8.36 15.70
CA PRO A 114 14.96 7.88 17.11
C PRO A 114 15.90 8.68 18.03
N ALA A 115 15.97 8.56 19.35
CA ALA A 115 16.94 9.37 20.11
C ALA A 115 18.44 9.00 19.80
N VAL A 116 19.37 9.97 19.90
CA VAL A 116 20.81 9.80 19.52
C VAL A 116 21.54 8.80 20.41
N ASP A 117 21.12 8.66 21.67
CA ASP A 117 21.65 7.67 22.62
C ASP A 117 21.41 6.22 22.16
N LEU A 118 20.36 5.98 21.35
CA LEU A 118 20.09 4.68 20.74
C LEU A 118 21.06 4.35 19.60
N ASP A 119 21.60 5.37 18.93
CA ASP A 119 22.48 5.18 17.78
C ASP A 119 23.78 4.48 18.23
N THR A 120 24.40 4.93 19.32
CA THR A 120 25.67 4.37 19.83
C THR A 120 25.57 2.86 20.08
N ARG A 121 24.49 2.42 20.72
CA ARG A 121 24.26 0.99 21.02
C ARG A 121 24.04 0.16 19.75
N LEU A 122 23.42 0.74 18.73
CA LEU A 122 23.13 0.04 17.48
C LEU A 122 24.31 0.08 16.49
N LEU A 123 25.14 1.12 16.55
CA LEU A 123 26.40 1.21 15.80
C LEU A 123 27.29 0.00 16.10
N ASP A 124 27.44 -0.37 17.37
CA ASP A 124 28.25 -1.52 17.78
C ASP A 124 27.64 -2.88 17.38
N LEU A 125 26.32 -2.95 17.25
CA LEU A 125 25.58 -4.20 17.05
C LEU A 125 25.30 -4.54 15.58
N LEU A 126 25.01 -3.52 14.78
CA LEU A 126 24.55 -3.63 13.39
C LEU A 126 25.48 -2.92 12.39
N GLY A 127 26.38 -2.06 12.87
CA GLY A 127 27.31 -1.29 12.06
C GLY A 127 26.74 0.06 11.60
N GLY A 128 27.61 1.06 11.58
CA GLY A 128 27.30 2.41 11.12
C GLY A 128 26.69 2.52 9.72
N PRO A 129 27.22 1.82 8.69
CA PRO A 129 26.66 1.93 7.35
C PRO A 129 25.19 1.54 7.24
N LEU A 130 24.77 0.49 7.95
CA LEU A 130 23.40 -0.01 7.88
C LEU A 130 22.42 0.87 8.66
N LEU A 131 22.82 1.36 9.84
CA LEU A 131 22.03 2.33 10.61
C LEU A 131 21.82 3.63 9.80
N ARG A 132 22.90 4.18 9.25
CA ARG A 132 22.90 5.38 8.39
C ARG A 132 21.95 5.21 7.20
N ARG A 133 22.03 4.08 6.50
CA ARG A 133 21.15 3.78 5.35
C ARG A 133 19.69 3.72 5.78
N THR A 134 19.39 3.03 6.88
CA THR A 134 18.02 2.89 7.40
C THR A 134 17.43 4.25 7.76
N LEU A 135 18.15 5.10 8.50
CA LEU A 135 17.68 6.43 8.87
C LEU A 135 17.49 7.33 7.63
N THR A 136 18.41 7.26 6.66
CA THR A 136 18.27 7.97 5.38
C THR A 136 17.02 7.53 4.64
N ARG A 137 16.73 6.22 4.59
CA ARG A 137 15.53 5.66 3.97
C ARG A 137 14.26 6.16 4.64
N LEU A 138 14.22 6.25 5.96
CA LEU A 138 13.06 6.75 6.72
C LEU A 138 12.78 8.23 6.42
N VAL A 139 13.83 9.07 6.33
CA VAL A 139 13.70 10.48 5.94
C VAL A 139 13.17 10.60 4.52
N ALA A 140 13.78 9.89 3.58
CA ALA A 140 13.33 9.90 2.19
C ALA A 140 11.90 9.36 2.03
N ALA A 141 11.50 8.36 2.83
CA ALA A 141 10.16 7.79 2.82
C ALA A 141 9.09 8.81 3.24
N GLN A 142 9.42 9.72 4.16
CA GLN A 142 8.53 10.84 4.52
C GLN A 142 8.30 11.77 3.33
N GLY A 143 9.38 12.13 2.63
CA GLY A 143 9.32 12.97 1.42
C GLY A 143 8.48 12.33 0.33
N VAL A 144 8.63 11.02 0.09
CA VAL A 144 7.78 10.25 -0.84
C VAL A 144 6.32 10.20 -0.37
N GLY A 145 6.09 10.09 0.95
CA GLY A 145 4.77 10.16 1.57
C GLY A 145 4.07 11.50 1.37
N ALA A 146 4.85 12.59 1.28
CA ALA A 146 4.37 13.95 1.08
C ALA A 146 4.19 14.35 -0.40
N GLN A 147 4.52 13.46 -1.36
CA GLN A 147 4.34 13.75 -2.78
C GLN A 147 2.87 13.93 -3.17
N HIS A 148 2.65 14.71 -4.22
CA HIS A 148 1.33 15.17 -4.68
C HIS A 148 0.29 14.07 -4.81
N TRP A 149 0.65 12.87 -5.25
CA TRP A 149 -0.32 11.78 -5.40
C TRP A 149 -0.97 11.34 -4.07
N TRP A 150 -0.28 11.44 -2.93
CA TRP A 150 -0.87 11.13 -1.61
C TRP A 150 -1.76 12.28 -1.14
N ALA A 151 -1.33 13.52 -1.38
CA ALA A 151 -2.14 14.70 -1.11
C ALA A 151 -3.41 14.72 -1.97
N ASP A 152 -3.32 14.36 -3.25
CA ASP A 152 -4.42 14.24 -4.20
C ASP A 152 -5.35 13.09 -3.81
N TRP A 153 -4.82 11.94 -3.39
CA TRP A 153 -5.64 10.84 -2.87
C TRP A 153 -6.41 11.28 -1.61
N ASN A 154 -5.75 11.94 -0.66
CA ASN A 154 -6.40 12.51 0.53
C ASN A 154 -7.44 13.58 0.17
N LEU A 155 -7.17 14.40 -0.84
CA LEU A 155 -8.09 15.44 -1.32
C LEU A 155 -9.34 14.83 -1.97
N ARG A 156 -9.16 13.80 -2.79
CA ARG A 156 -10.25 13.00 -3.39
C ARG A 156 -11.06 12.31 -2.31
N ALA A 157 -10.40 11.73 -1.30
CA ALA A 157 -11.06 11.13 -0.15
C ALA A 157 -11.95 12.09 0.65
N ARG A 158 -11.66 13.40 0.59
CA ARG A 158 -12.45 14.46 1.23
C ARG A 158 -13.57 15.02 0.36
N ARG A 159 -13.45 14.94 -0.97
CA ARG A 159 -14.33 15.66 -1.92
C ARG A 159 -15.30 14.76 -2.66
N GLU A 160 -14.93 13.51 -2.89
CA GLU A 160 -15.76 12.58 -3.66
C GLU A 160 -16.71 11.83 -2.70
N PRO A 161 -18.03 11.84 -2.95
CA PRO A 161 -19.01 11.15 -2.10
C PRO A 161 -18.86 9.63 -2.15
N LEU A 162 -18.15 9.10 -3.15
CA LEU A 162 -17.78 7.70 -3.32
C LEU A 162 -16.33 7.65 -3.84
N PRO A 163 -15.49 6.72 -3.36
CA PRO A 163 -14.19 6.46 -3.97
C PRO A 163 -14.36 6.02 -5.44
N PRO A 164 -13.44 6.41 -6.33
CA PRO A 164 -13.41 5.89 -7.69
C PRO A 164 -13.16 4.37 -7.67
N ALA A 165 -13.72 3.66 -8.66
CA ALA A 165 -13.35 2.28 -8.95
C ALA A 165 -11.82 2.17 -9.03
N GLY A 166 -11.20 1.33 -8.19
CA GLY A 166 -9.74 1.25 -8.14
C GLY A 166 -9.04 1.97 -7.00
N ALA A 167 -9.71 2.80 -6.19
CA ALA A 167 -9.01 3.66 -5.23
C ALA A 167 -8.10 2.92 -4.25
N PHE A 168 -8.51 1.74 -3.76
CA PHE A 168 -7.74 0.95 -2.80
C PHE A 168 -6.63 0.14 -3.45
N ASP A 169 -6.84 -0.39 -4.65
CA ASP A 169 -5.78 -1.04 -5.42
C ASP A 169 -4.79 -0.04 -6.00
N GLU A 170 -5.23 1.18 -6.32
CA GLU A 170 -4.38 2.32 -6.61
C GLU A 170 -3.57 2.70 -5.37
N LEU A 171 -4.19 2.80 -4.20
CA LEU A 171 -3.49 3.04 -2.93
C LEU A 171 -2.46 1.95 -2.65
N ARG A 172 -2.85 0.67 -2.79
CA ARG A 172 -1.97 -0.50 -2.65
C ARG A 172 -0.81 -0.43 -3.62
N ARG A 173 -1.10 -0.23 -4.92
CA ARG A 173 -0.08 -0.12 -5.97
C ARG A 173 0.84 1.04 -5.71
N ASN A 174 0.32 2.17 -5.25
CA ASN A 174 1.11 3.34 -4.93
C ASN A 174 1.98 3.07 -3.69
N MET A 175 1.47 2.41 -2.65
CA MET A 175 2.26 1.99 -1.48
C MET A 175 3.35 0.98 -1.84
N VAL A 176 3.10 0.07 -2.79
CA VAL A 176 4.09 -0.89 -3.29
C VAL A 176 5.08 -0.21 -4.26
N SER A 177 4.60 0.70 -5.11
CA SER A 177 5.42 1.45 -6.06
C SER A 177 6.23 2.57 -5.41
N ARG A 178 5.86 3.02 -4.20
CA ARG A 178 6.67 3.90 -3.34
C ARG A 178 8.08 3.34 -3.13
N GLY A 179 8.21 2.01 -3.03
CA GLY A 179 9.50 1.32 -3.04
C GLY A 179 10.42 1.72 -4.22
N ARG A 180 9.84 2.26 -5.29
CA ARG A 180 10.49 2.68 -6.55
C ARG A 180 10.35 4.18 -6.83
N GLY A 181 9.94 4.98 -5.86
CA GLY A 181 9.83 6.44 -6.02
C GLY A 181 11.18 7.11 -6.27
N ASP A 182 11.17 8.40 -6.64
CA ASP A 182 12.39 9.19 -6.70
C ASP A 182 12.89 9.52 -5.28
N TRP A 183 13.55 8.53 -4.68
CA TRP A 183 14.07 8.57 -3.33
C TRP A 183 15.11 9.67 -3.15
N GLN A 184 15.86 10.00 -4.20
CA GLN A 184 16.89 11.02 -4.16
C GLN A 184 16.26 12.41 -4.03
N ALA A 185 15.30 12.75 -4.90
CA ALA A 185 14.59 14.02 -4.80
C ALA A 185 13.83 14.17 -3.46
N ALA A 186 13.24 13.08 -2.97
CA ALA A 186 12.56 13.08 -1.68
C ALA A 186 13.52 13.29 -0.49
N LEU A 187 14.71 12.68 -0.54
CA LEU A 187 15.76 12.89 0.46
C LEU A 187 16.25 14.33 0.46
N GLU A 188 16.50 14.92 -0.71
CA GLU A 188 16.95 16.32 -0.83
C GLU A 188 15.98 17.31 -0.19
N LEU A 189 14.68 17.04 -0.26
CA LEU A 189 13.66 17.82 0.45
C LEU A 189 13.77 17.64 1.97
N GLY A 190 13.95 16.40 2.44
CA GLY A 190 14.08 16.10 3.88
C GLY A 190 15.35 16.69 4.50
N LEU A 191 16.46 16.71 3.76
CA LEU A 191 17.75 17.29 4.19
C LEU A 191 17.73 18.82 4.30
N ARG A 192 16.64 19.50 3.89
CA ARG A 192 16.46 20.93 4.16
C ARG A 192 16.23 21.22 5.64
N ASP A 193 15.81 20.22 6.40
CA ASP A 193 15.77 20.30 7.86
C ASP A 193 17.19 20.15 8.42
N ALA A 194 17.67 21.20 9.10
CA ALA A 194 19.02 21.27 9.63
C ALA A 194 19.30 20.23 10.73
N GLU A 195 18.28 19.85 11.51
CA GLU A 195 18.42 18.83 12.55
C GLU A 195 18.61 17.44 11.92
N VAL A 196 17.78 17.13 10.92
CA VAL A 196 17.87 15.90 10.13
C VAL A 196 19.22 15.79 9.43
N ALA A 197 19.64 16.86 8.75
CA ALA A 197 20.92 16.90 8.03
C ALA A 197 22.10 16.77 8.99
N GLY A 198 22.11 17.52 10.10
CA GLY A 198 23.18 17.45 11.10
C GLY A 198 23.32 16.06 11.71
N ARG A 199 22.19 15.39 11.96
CA ARG A 199 22.18 14.03 12.46
C ARG A 199 22.74 13.00 11.48
N LEU A 200 22.28 13.01 10.23
CA LEU A 200 22.82 12.09 9.23
C LEU A 200 24.31 12.36 8.98
N GLN A 201 24.73 13.63 9.05
CA GLN A 201 26.14 13.99 8.95
C GLN A 201 26.99 13.40 10.08
N ALA A 202 26.48 13.37 11.32
CA ALA A 202 27.17 12.74 12.46
C ALA A 202 27.37 11.22 12.27
N LEU A 203 26.54 10.58 11.44
CA LEU A 203 26.66 9.16 11.06
C LEU A 203 27.50 8.94 9.78
N GLY A 204 28.12 9.99 9.24
CA GLY A 204 28.92 9.93 8.02
C GLY A 204 28.15 10.25 6.73
N GLY A 205 27.07 11.03 6.81
CA GLY A 205 26.30 11.55 5.68
C GLY A 205 25.05 10.74 5.33
N ALA A 206 24.23 11.26 4.42
CA ALA A 206 23.05 10.55 3.92
C ALA A 206 23.47 9.47 2.90
N GLU A 207 22.87 8.28 2.96
CA GLU A 207 23.18 7.15 2.07
C GLU A 207 21.91 6.42 1.62
N LEU A 208 21.63 6.42 0.32
CA LEU A 208 20.55 5.64 -0.29
C LEU A 208 21.06 4.47 -1.14
N SER A 209 22.36 4.42 -1.44
CA SER A 209 22.93 3.35 -2.25
C SER A 209 23.16 2.09 -1.43
N GLY A 210 23.06 0.94 -2.10
CA GLY A 210 23.08 -0.37 -1.46
C GLY A 210 21.74 -0.78 -0.85
N GLY A 211 21.60 -2.08 -0.61
CA GLY A 211 20.33 -2.70 -0.20
C GLY A 211 19.71 -3.56 -1.30
N SER A 212 18.74 -4.38 -0.92
CA SER A 212 18.03 -5.25 -1.86
C SER A 212 16.99 -4.44 -2.65
N HIS A 213 16.90 -4.62 -3.97
CA HIS A 213 15.81 -4.06 -4.79
C HIS A 213 14.42 -4.60 -4.40
N ARG A 214 14.38 -5.67 -3.60
CA ARG A 214 13.16 -6.27 -3.06
C ARG A 214 12.90 -5.71 -1.67
N SER A 215 11.66 -5.30 -1.43
CA SER A 215 11.17 -4.90 -0.10
C SER A 215 11.26 -6.07 0.89
N ALA A 216 11.26 -5.76 2.18
CA ALA A 216 11.30 -6.77 3.23
C ALA A 216 10.11 -7.74 3.13
N ALA A 217 8.94 -7.25 2.72
CA ALA A 217 7.79 -8.11 2.45
C ALA A 217 8.10 -9.15 1.36
N SER A 218 8.68 -8.75 0.23
CA SER A 218 9.04 -9.67 -0.85
C SER A 218 10.25 -10.56 -0.54
N ALA A 219 11.12 -10.13 0.38
CA ALA A 219 12.34 -10.85 0.73
C ALA A 219 12.13 -11.86 1.89
N LEU A 220 11.26 -11.55 2.84
CA LEU A 220 11.12 -12.29 4.09
C LEU A 220 9.79 -13.04 4.20
N LEU A 221 8.78 -12.66 3.41
CA LEU A 221 7.47 -13.27 3.41
C LEU A 221 7.21 -13.95 2.06
N TRP A 222 6.54 -15.09 2.10
CA TRP A 222 6.10 -15.75 0.88
C TRP A 222 4.87 -15.03 0.30
N GLU A 223 4.68 -15.09 -1.02
CA GLU A 223 3.72 -14.22 -1.74
C GLU A 223 2.27 -14.33 -1.26
N GLY A 224 1.80 -15.52 -0.86
CA GLY A 224 0.43 -15.65 -0.35
C GLY A 224 0.26 -15.15 1.09
N LEU A 225 1.32 -15.08 1.91
CA LEU A 225 1.25 -14.38 3.19
C LEU A 225 1.11 -12.87 2.98
N VAL A 226 1.83 -12.30 2.02
CA VAL A 226 1.67 -10.90 1.60
C VAL A 226 0.21 -10.61 1.20
N GLY A 227 -0.41 -11.53 0.45
CA GLY A 227 -1.84 -11.46 0.11
C GLY A 227 -2.75 -11.52 1.33
N ARG A 228 -2.55 -12.50 2.22
CA ARG A 228 -3.37 -12.69 3.43
C ARG A 228 -3.26 -11.51 4.40
N LEU A 229 -2.06 -10.96 4.60
CA LEU A 229 -1.85 -9.78 5.45
C LEU A 229 -2.57 -8.57 4.89
N TRP A 230 -2.54 -8.38 3.56
CA TRP A 230 -3.32 -7.30 2.94
C TRP A 230 -4.82 -7.47 3.21
N THR A 231 -5.36 -8.65 2.96
CA THR A 231 -6.78 -8.95 3.20
C THR A 231 -7.18 -8.78 4.66
N ALA A 232 -6.38 -9.27 5.60
CA ALA A 232 -6.72 -9.22 7.01
C ALA A 232 -6.54 -7.81 7.62
N LEU A 233 -5.69 -6.96 7.01
CA LEU A 233 -5.52 -5.57 7.40
C LEU A 233 -6.50 -4.62 6.71
N GLU A 234 -7.32 -5.09 5.77
CA GLU A 234 -8.37 -4.27 5.13
C GLU A 234 -9.36 -3.72 6.16
N GLY A 235 -9.77 -4.51 7.17
CA GLY A 235 -10.69 -4.06 8.22
C GLY A 235 -10.11 -2.99 9.16
N PRO A 236 -8.92 -3.21 9.76
CA PRO A 236 -8.21 -2.18 10.51
C PRO A 236 -7.91 -0.92 9.68
N PHE A 237 -7.60 -1.07 8.39
CA PHE A 237 -7.43 0.04 7.47
C PHE A 237 -8.74 0.78 7.20
N GLU A 238 -9.87 0.09 7.11
CA GLU A 238 -11.20 0.69 6.96
C GLU A 238 -11.56 1.62 8.12
N ALA A 239 -11.18 1.27 9.35
CA ALA A 239 -11.37 2.13 10.52
C ALA A 239 -10.65 3.49 10.42
N LEU A 240 -9.67 3.60 9.52
CA LEU A 240 -8.88 4.81 9.26
C LEU A 240 -9.48 5.66 8.12
N LEU A 241 -10.54 5.17 7.46
CA LEU A 241 -11.25 5.87 6.39
C LEU A 241 -12.38 6.76 6.93
N THR A 242 -12.78 7.77 6.16
CA THR A 242 -13.99 8.54 6.44
C THR A 242 -15.24 7.68 6.24
N ALA A 243 -16.34 7.95 6.96
CA ALA A 243 -17.57 7.15 6.89
C ALA A 243 -18.12 6.91 5.46
N PRO A 244 -18.10 7.89 4.52
CA PRO A 244 -18.50 7.64 3.12
C PRO A 244 -17.62 6.62 2.40
N TRP A 245 -16.32 6.59 2.71
CA TRP A 245 -15.36 5.66 2.14
C TRP A 245 -15.48 4.26 2.74
N GLN A 246 -15.76 4.17 4.05
CA GLN A 246 -16.10 2.90 4.71
C GLN A 246 -17.33 2.28 4.06
N HIS A 247 -18.41 3.06 3.90
CA HIS A 247 -19.65 2.57 3.31
C HIS A 247 -19.45 2.03 1.88
N CYS A 248 -18.67 2.74 1.06
CA CYS A 248 -18.35 2.25 -0.28
C CYS A 248 -17.45 1.00 -0.25
N HIS A 249 -16.43 0.97 0.62
CA HIS A 249 -15.58 -0.21 0.78
C HIS A 249 -16.42 -1.44 1.15
N GLN A 250 -17.37 -1.31 2.08
CA GLN A 250 -18.31 -2.36 2.46
C GLN A 250 -19.21 -2.79 1.30
N ALA A 251 -19.75 -1.84 0.53
CA ALA A 251 -20.60 -2.14 -0.62
C ALA A 251 -19.91 -3.02 -1.68
N TRP A 252 -18.57 -2.90 -1.82
CA TRP A 252 -17.77 -3.70 -2.74
C TRP A 252 -17.18 -4.99 -2.15
N ALA A 253 -17.52 -5.35 -0.90
CA ALA A 253 -16.95 -6.53 -0.23
C ALA A 253 -17.22 -7.84 -1.00
N GLY A 254 -18.46 -8.05 -1.45
CA GLY A 254 -18.82 -9.25 -2.23
C GLY A 254 -18.05 -9.34 -3.55
N ALA A 255 -17.84 -8.21 -4.25
CA ALA A 255 -17.03 -8.19 -5.47
C ALA A 255 -15.56 -8.55 -5.20
N ARG A 256 -14.99 -8.13 -4.05
CA ARG A 256 -13.61 -8.49 -3.66
C ARG A 256 -13.48 -9.98 -3.36
N GLU A 257 -14.41 -10.55 -2.61
CA GLU A 257 -14.43 -11.99 -2.33
C GLU A 257 -14.55 -12.78 -3.63
N ARG A 258 -15.50 -12.40 -4.49
CA ARG A 258 -15.70 -13.05 -5.77
C ARG A 258 -14.47 -12.95 -6.68
N ALA A 259 -13.84 -11.79 -6.76
CA ALA A 259 -12.60 -11.61 -7.52
C ALA A 259 -11.46 -12.51 -7.01
N ARG A 260 -11.35 -12.75 -5.70
CA ARG A 260 -10.35 -13.65 -5.10
C ARG A 260 -10.61 -15.09 -5.48
N GLU A 261 -11.85 -15.57 -5.35
CA GLU A 261 -12.25 -16.92 -5.76
C GLU A 261 -11.92 -17.18 -7.23
N LEU A 262 -12.35 -16.28 -8.12
CA LEU A 262 -12.14 -16.41 -9.55
C LEU A 262 -10.65 -16.30 -9.93
N SER A 263 -9.89 -15.44 -9.25
CA SER A 263 -8.44 -15.36 -9.44
C SER A 263 -7.72 -16.65 -9.03
N GLU A 264 -8.23 -17.36 -8.02
CA GLU A 264 -7.72 -18.67 -7.62
C GLU A 264 -7.99 -19.73 -8.70
N LEU A 265 -9.22 -19.81 -9.21
CA LEU A 265 -9.55 -20.70 -10.34
C LEU A 265 -8.66 -20.41 -11.56
N ARG A 266 -8.37 -19.12 -11.82
CA ARG A 266 -7.46 -18.74 -12.91
C ARG A 266 -6.03 -19.21 -12.66
N ARG A 267 -5.50 -19.08 -11.44
CA ARG A 267 -4.16 -19.58 -11.09
C ARG A 267 -4.06 -21.10 -11.18
N GLN A 268 -5.14 -21.80 -10.86
CA GLN A 268 -5.26 -23.26 -10.99
C GLN A 268 -5.46 -23.73 -12.43
N GLY A 269 -5.67 -22.80 -13.38
CA GLY A 269 -5.93 -23.13 -14.79
C GLY A 269 -7.32 -23.69 -15.06
N SER A 270 -8.22 -23.66 -14.09
CA SER A 270 -9.59 -24.21 -14.16
C SER A 270 -10.66 -23.16 -14.46
N ILE A 271 -10.28 -21.90 -14.69
CA ILE A 271 -11.25 -20.83 -14.94
C ILE A 271 -11.95 -20.99 -16.30
N GLU A 272 -13.27 -21.08 -16.24
CA GLU A 272 -14.16 -21.06 -17.40
C GLU A 272 -14.29 -19.65 -18.00
N LEU A 273 -14.75 -19.55 -19.25
CA LEU A 273 -14.86 -18.26 -19.93
C LEU A 273 -15.79 -17.29 -19.22
N LEU A 274 -16.98 -17.74 -18.79
CA LEU A 274 -17.94 -16.89 -18.06
C LEU A 274 -17.33 -16.35 -16.76
N HIS A 275 -16.64 -17.22 -16.02
CA HIS A 275 -15.91 -16.87 -14.82
C HIS A 275 -14.73 -15.91 -15.07
N LEU A 276 -14.07 -16.00 -16.23
CA LEU A 276 -13.01 -15.06 -16.62
C LEU A 276 -13.58 -13.66 -16.96
N ILE A 277 -14.76 -13.61 -17.58
CA ILE A 277 -15.47 -12.36 -17.86
C ILE A 277 -15.94 -11.71 -16.55
N GLU A 278 -16.55 -12.50 -15.66
CA GLU A 278 -16.98 -12.06 -14.33
C GLU A 278 -15.80 -11.55 -13.49
N LEU A 279 -14.64 -12.23 -13.56
CA LEU A 279 -13.40 -11.76 -12.93
C LEU A 279 -12.98 -10.42 -13.52
N GLY A 280 -13.07 -10.25 -14.85
CA GLY A 280 -12.81 -8.99 -15.52
C GLY A 280 -13.72 -7.86 -15.02
N GLU A 281 -15.01 -8.12 -14.87
CA GLU A 281 -16.00 -7.15 -14.38
C GLU A 281 -15.74 -6.75 -12.93
N CYS A 282 -15.49 -7.74 -12.07
CA CYS A 282 -15.11 -7.49 -10.68
C CYS A 282 -13.82 -6.66 -10.61
N VAL A 283 -12.79 -7.00 -11.38
CA VAL A 283 -11.52 -6.26 -11.42
C VAL A 283 -11.70 -4.87 -12.03
N GLU A 284 -12.54 -4.68 -13.04
CA GLU A 284 -12.81 -3.37 -13.62
C GLU A 284 -13.49 -2.45 -12.60
N ALA A 285 -14.47 -2.97 -11.84
CA ALA A 285 -15.14 -2.24 -10.77
C ALA A 285 -14.21 -1.95 -9.58
N LEU A 286 -13.33 -2.88 -9.25
CA LEU A 286 -12.46 -2.77 -8.07
C LEU A 286 -11.15 -2.03 -8.31
N ALA A 287 -10.59 -2.10 -9.53
CA ALA A 287 -9.23 -1.70 -9.89
C ALA A 287 -9.14 -0.83 -11.16
N GLY A 288 -10.27 -0.64 -11.86
CA GLY A 288 -10.40 0.16 -13.08
C GLY A 288 -10.02 -0.59 -14.37
N GLY A 289 -10.34 0.03 -15.51
CA GLY A 289 -10.17 -0.59 -16.84
C GLY A 289 -8.75 -1.05 -17.17
N ARG A 290 -7.72 -0.35 -16.68
CA ARG A 290 -6.31 -0.74 -16.92
C ARG A 290 -5.98 -2.10 -16.30
N ALA A 291 -6.52 -2.40 -15.13
CA ALA A 291 -6.29 -3.66 -14.44
C ALA A 291 -7.12 -4.81 -15.05
N ALA A 292 -8.31 -4.50 -15.54
CA ALA A 292 -9.19 -5.49 -16.19
C ALA A 292 -8.77 -5.85 -17.62
N TYR A 293 -8.07 -4.94 -18.33
CA TYR A 293 -7.69 -5.12 -19.73
C TYR A 293 -7.02 -6.48 -20.06
N PRO A 294 -6.03 -6.98 -19.30
CA PRO A 294 -5.43 -8.28 -19.59
C PRO A 294 -6.43 -9.45 -19.52
N LEU A 295 -7.43 -9.37 -18.62
CA LEU A 295 -8.46 -10.40 -18.45
C LEU A 295 -9.42 -10.40 -19.64
N TYR A 296 -9.88 -9.22 -20.07
CA TYR A 296 -10.72 -9.12 -21.26
C TYR A 296 -9.98 -9.47 -22.54
N ARG A 297 -8.67 -9.18 -22.62
CA ARG A 297 -7.84 -9.61 -23.75
C ARG A 297 -7.73 -11.13 -23.80
N GLU A 298 -7.55 -11.78 -22.64
CA GLU A 298 -7.54 -13.23 -22.53
C GLU A 298 -8.91 -13.84 -22.90
N ALA A 299 -10.00 -13.29 -22.36
CA ALA A 299 -11.36 -13.72 -22.70
C ALA A 299 -11.64 -13.58 -24.21
N TYR A 300 -11.24 -12.46 -24.82
CA TYR A 300 -11.44 -12.22 -26.25
C TYR A 300 -10.62 -13.17 -27.14
N ALA A 301 -9.44 -13.57 -26.66
CA ALA A 301 -8.62 -14.56 -27.34
C ALA A 301 -9.25 -15.96 -27.30
N ARG A 302 -9.95 -16.30 -26.20
CA ARG A 302 -10.71 -17.55 -26.07
C ARG A 302 -12.00 -17.52 -26.90
N GLU A 303 -12.75 -16.41 -26.86
CA GLU A 303 -13.99 -16.25 -27.60
C GLU A 303 -14.20 -14.80 -28.06
N ARG A 304 -14.39 -14.64 -29.37
CA ARG A 304 -14.61 -13.33 -30.00
C ARG A 304 -16.09 -12.95 -30.03
N SER A 305 -16.73 -12.85 -28.87
CA SER A 305 -18.13 -12.41 -28.79
C SER A 305 -18.26 -10.89 -28.73
N PRO A 306 -19.39 -10.31 -29.19
CA PRO A 306 -19.64 -8.86 -29.12
C PRO A 306 -19.60 -8.30 -27.69
N ILE A 307 -20.02 -9.08 -26.70
CA ILE A 307 -20.01 -8.70 -25.28
C ILE A 307 -18.57 -8.52 -24.79
N VAL A 308 -17.70 -9.50 -25.07
CA VAL A 308 -16.28 -9.45 -24.67
C VAL A 308 -15.53 -8.37 -25.45
N ALA A 309 -15.87 -8.17 -26.73
CA ALA A 309 -15.32 -7.08 -27.53
C ALA A 309 -15.66 -5.70 -26.94
N LEU A 310 -16.89 -5.51 -26.47
CA LEU A 310 -17.31 -4.28 -25.80
C LEU A 310 -16.54 -4.05 -24.50
N ALA A 311 -16.44 -5.07 -23.64
CA ALA A 311 -15.71 -4.98 -22.38
C ALA A 311 -14.21 -4.67 -22.60
N LEU A 312 -13.59 -5.33 -23.59
CA LEU A 312 -12.22 -5.05 -24.00
C LEU A 312 -12.06 -3.60 -24.48
N ALA A 313 -12.92 -3.13 -25.38
CA ALA A 313 -12.87 -1.77 -25.91
C ALA A 313 -13.09 -0.71 -24.82
N ARG A 314 -14.00 -0.96 -23.86
CA ARG A 314 -14.22 -0.10 -22.68
C ARG A 314 -12.94 0.00 -21.83
N SER A 315 -12.33 -1.13 -21.49
CA SER A 315 -11.10 -1.15 -20.69
C SER A 315 -9.92 -0.45 -21.38
N MET A 316 -9.88 -0.44 -22.72
CA MET A 316 -8.85 0.24 -23.51
C MET A 316 -8.95 1.77 -23.46
N LEU A 317 -10.08 2.36 -23.09
CA LEU A 317 -10.24 3.82 -23.05
C LEU A 317 -9.20 4.52 -22.15
N VAL A 318 -8.69 3.84 -21.12
CA VAL A 318 -7.67 4.36 -20.19
C VAL A 318 -6.24 3.95 -20.56
N ILE A 319 -6.05 3.18 -21.64
CA ILE A 319 -4.76 2.67 -22.10
C ILE A 319 -4.40 3.27 -23.46
N ASP A 320 -5.33 3.18 -24.41
CA ASP A 320 -5.20 3.62 -25.81
C ASP A 320 -6.57 4.17 -26.28
N PRO A 321 -6.90 5.42 -25.91
CA PRO A 321 -8.20 6.02 -26.23
C PRO A 321 -8.53 6.07 -27.74
N PRO A 322 -7.60 6.42 -28.66
CA PRO A 322 -7.88 6.41 -30.09
C PRO A 322 -8.33 5.05 -30.60
N ARG A 323 -7.59 3.98 -30.24
CA ARG A 323 -7.92 2.63 -30.68
C ARG A 323 -9.21 2.11 -30.04
N ALA A 324 -9.44 2.43 -28.77
CA ALA A 324 -10.68 2.11 -28.08
C ALA A 324 -11.90 2.75 -28.77
N ARG A 325 -11.82 4.03 -29.13
CA ARG A 325 -12.90 4.74 -29.84
C ARG A 325 -13.20 4.12 -31.21
N ALA A 326 -12.16 3.74 -31.97
CA ALA A 326 -12.35 3.06 -33.25
C ALA A 326 -13.07 1.71 -33.07
N ALA A 327 -12.69 0.92 -32.07
CA ALA A 327 -13.35 -0.34 -31.75
C ALA A 327 -14.82 -0.13 -31.30
N LEU A 328 -15.08 0.84 -30.43
CA LEU A 328 -16.43 1.19 -29.99
C LEU A 328 -17.30 1.66 -31.15
N ALA A 329 -16.76 2.47 -32.07
CA ALA A 329 -17.49 2.93 -33.25
C ALA A 329 -17.90 1.77 -34.16
N HIS A 330 -17.02 0.77 -34.31
CA HIS A 330 -17.33 -0.45 -35.05
C HIS A 330 -18.43 -1.27 -34.37
N ILE A 331 -18.35 -1.46 -33.04
CA ILE A 331 -19.37 -2.19 -32.27
C ILE A 331 -20.73 -1.46 -32.30
N ALA A 332 -20.71 -0.13 -32.23
CA ALA A 332 -21.89 0.73 -32.29
C ALA A 332 -22.66 0.66 -33.62
N GLN A 333 -22.02 0.19 -34.69
CA GLN A 333 -22.64 -0.04 -36.01
C GLN A 333 -23.19 -1.46 -36.16
N SER A 334 -22.96 -2.35 -35.20
CA SER A 334 -23.46 -3.72 -35.23
C SER A 334 -24.96 -3.78 -34.93
N ARG A 335 -25.61 -4.89 -35.32
CA ARG A 335 -27.03 -5.18 -34.98
C ARG A 335 -27.20 -5.84 -33.60
N HIS A 336 -26.11 -5.99 -32.84
CA HIS A 336 -26.14 -6.68 -31.55
C HIS A 336 -26.65 -5.76 -30.44
N ALA A 337 -27.22 -6.32 -29.37
CA ALA A 337 -27.77 -5.57 -28.23
C ALA A 337 -26.75 -4.60 -27.58
N VAL A 338 -25.47 -4.96 -27.64
CA VAL A 338 -24.34 -4.17 -27.06
C VAL A 338 -24.00 -2.90 -27.86
N ALA A 339 -24.60 -2.70 -29.04
CA ALA A 339 -24.36 -1.51 -29.86
C ALA A 339 -24.82 -0.22 -29.16
N ALA A 340 -25.92 -0.28 -28.40
CA ALA A 340 -26.42 0.85 -27.63
C ALA A 340 -25.43 1.29 -26.53
N ASP A 341 -24.84 0.32 -25.83
CA ASP A 341 -23.83 0.59 -24.79
C ASP A 341 -22.56 1.20 -25.39
N ALA A 342 -22.12 0.70 -26.55
CA ALA A 342 -20.97 1.28 -27.27
C ALA A 342 -21.23 2.74 -27.68
N GLN A 343 -22.45 3.06 -28.13
CA GLN A 343 -22.85 4.43 -28.45
C GLN A 343 -22.88 5.32 -27.20
N SER A 344 -23.39 4.80 -26.08
CA SER A 344 -23.40 5.51 -24.80
C SER A 344 -21.97 5.85 -24.34
N LEU A 345 -21.06 4.87 -24.40
CA LEU A 345 -19.65 5.07 -24.06
C LEU A 345 -18.98 6.11 -24.95
N LEU A 346 -19.24 6.10 -26.27
CA LEU A 346 -18.72 7.12 -27.19
C LEU A 346 -19.23 8.53 -26.86
N ARG A 347 -20.50 8.67 -26.50
CA ARG A 347 -21.11 9.96 -26.12
C ARG A 347 -20.57 10.50 -24.81
N ALA A 348 -20.24 9.62 -23.86
CA ALA A 348 -19.69 9.98 -22.56
C ALA A 348 -18.22 10.43 -22.61
N GLN A 349 -17.53 10.21 -23.73
CA GLN A 349 -16.14 10.67 -23.90
C GLN A 349 -16.09 12.19 -24.11
N PRO A 350 -15.19 12.92 -23.44
CA PRO A 350 -14.99 14.33 -23.71
C PRO A 350 -14.60 14.52 -25.17
N ALA A 351 -15.24 15.49 -25.83
CA ALA A 351 -14.89 15.91 -27.18
C ALA A 351 -13.40 16.29 -27.16
N THR A 352 -12.57 15.50 -27.84
CA THR A 352 -11.15 15.83 -28.00
C THR A 352 -11.07 17.22 -28.60
N ALA A 353 -10.44 18.16 -27.90
CA ALA A 353 -10.08 19.45 -28.48
C ALA A 353 -9.34 19.15 -29.79
N ALA A 354 -9.84 19.71 -30.89
CA ALA A 354 -9.18 19.65 -32.17
C ALA A 354 -7.74 20.13 -32.01
N GLN A 355 -6.77 19.28 -32.35
CA GLN A 355 -5.39 19.72 -32.49
C GLN A 355 -5.37 20.83 -33.56
N PRO A 356 -4.80 22.01 -33.29
CA PRO A 356 -4.55 22.98 -34.34
C PRO A 356 -3.55 22.36 -35.33
N ALA A 357 -3.85 22.57 -36.62
CA ALA A 357 -3.09 22.10 -37.76
C ALA A 357 -1.66 22.66 -37.81
#